data_AF-A0A0A2DP19-F1
#
_entry.id   AF-A0A0A2DP19-F1
#
_cell.length_a   1.000
_cell.length_b   1.000
_cell.length_c   1.000
_cell.angle_alpha   90.00
_cell.angle_beta   90.00
_cell.angle_gamma   90.00
#
_symmetry.space_group_name_H-M   'P 1'
#
loop_
_entity.id
_entity.type
_entity.pdbx_description
1 polymer ?
#
loop_
_entity_poly.entity_id
_entity_poly.type
_entity_poly.pdbx_seq_one_letter_code
_entity_poly.pdbx_strand_id
1 'polypeptide(L)'
;MTRANTFILAHQFHPDIFAQSWLILVGVPLIVGVIIVRGLARSAEDDTGRGPGLWATGIYGALTGLLVPAVWLTWNGYHQTPLDAHLPGPRQFSAWQIVALTITFLFATGVIALKMRRPFVGTVALAVGTGVGAATAMIIEVSFFDTTSQEGIGIFLALIGGGLLGWAVGGIIGIPRGVRAGLSRKNRNRD
;
A
#
# COMPACT_ATOMS: atom_id res chain seq x y z
N MET A 1 -20.90 3.40 38.81
CA MET A 1 -20.03 3.34 37.62
C MET A 1 -20.70 4.13 36.51
N THR A 2 -20.17 5.30 36.18
CA THR A 2 -20.72 6.27 35.23
C THR A 2 -20.32 5.89 33.81
N ARG A 3 -21.20 6.15 32.82
CA ARG A 3 -21.01 5.95 31.35
C ARG A 3 -19.65 6.38 30.81
N ALA A 4 -18.96 7.31 31.47
CA ALA A 4 -17.63 7.78 31.11
C ALA A 4 -16.56 6.67 31.17
N ASN A 5 -16.64 5.74 32.13
CA ASN A 5 -15.64 4.67 32.26
C ASN A 5 -15.79 3.62 31.16
N THR A 6 -17.01 3.37 30.68
CA THR A 6 -17.28 2.49 29.54
C THR A 6 -16.87 3.12 28.21
N PHE A 7 -16.94 4.45 28.10
CA PHE A 7 -16.53 5.17 26.88
C PHE A 7 -15.00 5.19 26.71
N ILE A 8 -14.25 5.31 27.81
CA ILE A 8 -12.78 5.30 27.81
C ILE A 8 -12.22 3.89 27.56
N LEU A 9 -12.92 2.84 27.99
CA LEU A 9 -12.50 1.44 27.76
C LEU A 9 -12.73 0.97 26.32
N ALA A 10 -13.63 1.57 25.56
CA ALA A 10 -13.95 1.21 24.17
C ALA A 10 -12.98 1.78 23.11
N HIS A 11 -11.93 2.52 23.52
CA HIS A 11 -11.03 3.25 22.61
C HIS A 11 -9.55 2.96 22.89
N GLN A 12 -9.24 1.84 23.53
CA GLN A 12 -7.85 1.43 23.74
C GLN A 12 -7.32 0.75 22.48
N PHE A 13 -6.12 1.10 22.04
CA PHE A 13 -5.45 0.37 20.97
C PHE A 13 -5.23 -1.07 21.41
N HIS A 14 -5.62 -2.02 20.56
CA HIS A 14 -5.50 -3.46 20.81
C HIS A 14 -4.25 -4.02 20.09
N PRO A 15 -3.07 -4.08 20.76
CA PRO A 15 -1.81 -4.48 20.12
C PRO A 15 -1.80 -5.95 19.68
N ASP A 16 -2.56 -6.80 20.35
CA ASP A 16 -2.75 -8.21 20.03
C ASP A 16 -3.55 -8.38 18.73
N ILE A 17 -4.65 -7.64 18.57
CA ILE A 17 -5.45 -7.60 17.34
C ILE A 17 -4.61 -7.06 16.18
N PHE A 18 -3.88 -5.97 16.40
CA PHE A 18 -2.96 -5.41 15.42
C PHE A 18 -1.93 -6.45 14.98
N ALA A 19 -1.23 -7.07 15.93
CA ALA A 19 -0.16 -8.03 15.63
C ALA A 19 -0.70 -9.26 14.89
N GLN A 20 -1.82 -9.84 15.33
CA GLN A 20 -2.41 -11.01 14.70
C GLN A 20 -2.91 -10.71 13.28
N SER A 21 -3.67 -9.63 13.12
CA SER A 21 -4.20 -9.22 11.82
C SER A 21 -3.07 -8.89 10.84
N TRP A 22 -2.04 -8.19 11.33
CA TRP A 22 -0.87 -7.86 10.52
C TRP A 22 -0.09 -9.11 10.11
N LEU A 23 0.18 -10.04 11.02
CA LEU A 23 0.91 -11.26 10.69
C LEU A 23 0.19 -12.09 9.61
N ILE A 24 -1.12 -12.25 9.74
CA ILE A 24 -1.92 -13.10 8.82
C ILE A 24 -2.18 -12.39 7.50
N LEU A 25 -2.67 -11.15 7.53
CA LEU A 25 -3.18 -10.46 6.34
C LEU A 25 -2.12 -9.60 5.64
N VAL A 26 -0.99 -9.31 6.30
CA VAL A 26 0.11 -8.53 5.72
C VAL A 26 1.40 -9.34 5.67
N GLY A 27 1.79 -9.96 6.79
CA GLY A 27 3.05 -10.69 6.93
C GLY A 27 3.17 -11.85 5.94
N VAL A 28 2.17 -12.73 5.88
CA VAL A 28 2.16 -13.87 4.95
C VAL A 28 2.19 -13.39 3.48
N PRO A 29 1.28 -12.50 3.01
CA PRO A 29 1.34 -11.97 1.65
C PRO A 29 2.65 -11.23 1.32
N LEU A 30 3.23 -10.50 2.27
CA LEU A 30 4.51 -9.81 2.10
C LEU A 30 5.64 -10.81 1.85
N ILE A 31 5.73 -11.88 2.64
CA ILE A 31 6.76 -12.93 2.46
C ILE A 31 6.62 -13.58 1.09
N VAL A 32 5.40 -13.98 0.72
CA VAL A 32 5.11 -14.56 -0.61
C VAL A 32 5.52 -13.58 -1.73
N GLY A 33 5.13 -12.31 -1.62
CA GLY A 33 5.50 -11.27 -2.56
C GLY A 33 7.02 -11.07 -2.68
N VAL A 34 7.75 -11.05 -1.56
CA VAL A 34 9.21 -10.96 -1.53
C VAL A 34 9.87 -12.15 -2.23
N ILE A 35 9.35 -13.37 -2.04
CA ILE A 35 9.85 -14.57 -2.71
C ILE A 35 9.65 -14.47 -4.22
N ILE A 36 8.44 -14.08 -4.68
CA ILE A 36 8.12 -13.90 -6.10
C ILE A 36 9.03 -12.83 -6.72
N VAL A 37 9.16 -11.67 -6.06
CA VAL A 37 10.00 -10.55 -6.51
C VAL A 37 11.46 -10.98 -6.62
N ARG A 38 11.99 -11.73 -5.65
CA ARG A 38 13.36 -12.29 -5.71
C ARG A 38 13.53 -13.26 -6.85
N GLY A 39 12.56 -14.14 -7.08
CA GLY A 39 12.57 -15.09 -8.20
C GLY A 39 12.64 -14.36 -9.55
N LEU A 40 11.74 -13.40 -9.77
CA LEU A 40 11.72 -12.59 -10.99
C LEU A 40 12.98 -11.73 -11.16
N ALA A 41 13.52 -11.19 -10.08
CA ALA A 41 14.74 -10.38 -10.10
C ALA A 41 15.97 -11.15 -10.60
N ARG A 42 16.01 -12.47 -10.38
CA ARG A 42 17.12 -13.33 -10.84
C ARG A 42 17.03 -13.64 -12.34
N SER A 43 15.82 -13.73 -12.89
CA SER A 43 15.61 -14.16 -14.27
C SER A 43 15.44 -13.00 -15.26
N ALA A 44 14.95 -11.85 -14.80
CA ALA A 44 14.66 -10.72 -15.69
C ALA A 44 15.91 -9.87 -15.98
N GLU A 45 16.10 -9.47 -17.24
CA GLU A 45 17.12 -8.51 -17.67
C GLU A 45 16.49 -7.14 -17.96
N ASP A 46 15.94 -6.50 -16.92
CA ASP A 46 15.19 -5.24 -17.03
C ASP A 46 15.91 -4.04 -16.37
N ASP A 47 17.18 -4.20 -15.99
CA ASP A 47 17.91 -3.15 -15.29
C ASP A 47 18.33 -2.00 -16.24
N THR A 48 17.70 -0.85 -16.03
CA THR A 48 17.96 0.40 -16.77
C THR A 48 19.14 1.21 -16.22
N GLY A 49 19.70 0.82 -15.07
CA GLY A 49 20.87 1.46 -14.44
C GLY A 49 20.61 2.81 -13.77
N ARG A 50 19.38 3.34 -13.79
CA ARG A 50 19.04 4.65 -13.19
C ARG A 50 17.79 4.55 -12.32
N GLY A 51 17.77 5.27 -11.20
CA GLY A 51 16.61 5.36 -10.30
C GLY A 51 16.68 4.42 -9.08
N PRO A 52 15.62 4.37 -8.26
CA PRO A 52 15.58 3.56 -7.06
C PRO A 52 15.63 2.07 -7.40
N GLY A 53 16.40 1.33 -6.60
CA GLY A 53 16.51 -0.12 -6.69
C GLY A 53 15.21 -0.82 -6.32
N LEU A 54 15.16 -2.12 -6.59
CA LEU A 54 13.96 -2.95 -6.45
C LEU A 54 13.28 -2.83 -5.07
N TRP A 55 14.07 -2.95 -4.00
CA TRP A 55 13.56 -2.88 -2.62
C TRP A 55 13.10 -1.47 -2.25
N ALA A 56 13.80 -0.44 -2.73
CA ALA A 56 13.39 0.94 -2.53
C ALA A 56 12.05 1.22 -3.25
N THR A 57 11.84 0.69 -4.46
CA THR A 57 10.55 0.77 -5.16
C THR A 57 9.41 0.13 -4.35
N GLY A 58 9.65 -1.06 -3.78
CA GLY A 58 8.67 -1.73 -2.91
C GLY A 58 8.38 -0.93 -1.63
N ILE A 59 9.41 -0.37 -0.99
CA ILE A 59 9.26 0.49 0.20
C ILE A 59 8.49 1.76 -0.15
N TYR A 60 8.78 2.43 -1.27
CA TYR A 60 8.00 3.60 -1.70
C TYR A 60 6.55 3.24 -2.02
N GLY A 61 6.30 2.06 -2.60
CA GLY A 61 4.96 1.52 -2.76
C GLY A 61 4.25 1.35 -1.41
N ALA A 62 4.90 0.72 -0.44
CA ALA A 62 4.36 0.53 0.90
C ALA A 62 4.07 1.84 1.64
N LEU A 63 5.01 2.79 1.58
CA LEU A 63 4.81 4.13 2.14
C LEU A 63 3.66 4.86 1.44
N THR A 64 3.53 4.74 0.12
CA THR A 64 2.40 5.35 -0.62
C THR A 64 1.08 4.71 -0.20
N GLY A 65 1.01 3.39 -0.16
CA GLY A 65 -0.18 2.65 0.26
C GLY A 65 -0.57 2.90 1.70
N LEU A 66 0.38 3.19 2.58
CA LEU A 66 0.11 3.52 3.98
C LEU A 66 -0.29 4.98 4.15
N LEU A 67 0.53 5.90 3.64
CA LEU A 67 0.44 7.33 3.94
C LEU A 67 -0.67 8.03 3.17
N VAL A 68 -0.96 7.64 1.92
CA VAL A 68 -2.01 8.31 1.14
C VAL A 68 -3.39 8.07 1.77
N PRO A 69 -3.80 6.84 2.11
CA PRO A 69 -5.01 6.62 2.89
C PRO A 69 -4.93 7.28 4.26
N ALA A 70 -3.81 7.19 4.99
CA ALA A 70 -3.70 7.84 6.30
C ALA A 70 -3.95 9.36 6.21
N VAL A 71 -3.32 10.07 5.28
CA VAL A 71 -3.49 11.52 5.11
C VAL A 71 -4.93 11.86 4.73
N TRP A 72 -5.51 11.15 3.77
CA TRP A 72 -6.82 11.51 3.24
C TRP A 72 -7.97 11.04 4.12
N LEU A 73 -7.87 9.89 4.78
CA LEU A 73 -8.94 9.36 5.64
C LEU A 73 -8.90 9.95 7.05
N THR A 74 -7.75 10.44 7.52
CA THR A 74 -7.70 11.27 8.74
C THR A 74 -8.13 12.71 8.49
N TRP A 75 -8.10 13.16 7.23
CA TRP A 75 -8.58 14.49 6.86
C TRP A 75 -10.10 14.56 6.98
N ASN A 76 -10.59 15.07 8.10
CA ASN A 76 -11.99 15.43 8.23
C ASN A 76 -12.14 16.82 8.88
N GLY A 77 -12.66 17.79 8.11
CA GLY A 77 -13.00 19.13 8.60
C GLY A 77 -14.22 19.17 9.52
N TYR A 78 -14.72 18.01 9.96
CA TYR A 78 -15.83 17.88 10.91
C TYR A 78 -15.36 17.76 12.37
N HIS A 79 -14.05 17.66 12.62
CA HIS A 79 -13.51 17.77 13.97
C HIS A 79 -13.22 19.24 14.26
N GLN A 80 -13.98 19.83 15.19
CA GLN A 80 -13.81 21.22 15.60
C GLN A 80 -12.49 21.44 16.37
N THR A 81 -11.79 20.36 16.75
CA THR A 81 -10.48 20.45 17.41
C THR A 81 -9.48 19.42 16.87
N PRO A 82 -8.16 19.75 16.79
CA PRO A 82 -7.10 18.83 16.39
C PRO A 82 -6.86 17.65 17.35
N LEU A 83 -7.61 17.58 18.47
CA LEU A 83 -7.44 16.66 19.59
C LEU A 83 -8.57 15.63 19.71
N ASP A 84 -9.49 15.57 18.75
CA ASP A 84 -10.55 14.55 18.68
C ASP A 84 -10.03 13.17 18.23
N ALA A 85 -8.88 12.75 18.78
CA ALA A 85 -8.32 11.40 18.65
C ALA A 85 -9.18 10.30 19.32
N HIS A 86 -10.41 10.65 19.73
CA HIS A 86 -11.36 9.82 20.46
C HIS A 86 -12.69 9.65 19.70
N LEU A 87 -12.78 10.15 18.47
CA LEU A 87 -13.92 9.88 17.61
C LEU A 87 -13.55 8.80 16.61
N PRO A 88 -14.43 7.82 16.35
CA PRO A 88 -14.17 6.80 15.37
C PRO A 88 -13.84 7.44 14.02
N GLY A 89 -12.90 6.83 13.29
CA GLY A 89 -12.61 7.21 11.91
C GLY A 89 -13.92 7.42 11.14
N PRO A 90 -14.04 8.49 10.32
CA PRO A 90 -15.30 8.81 9.67
C PRO A 90 -15.81 7.60 8.87
N ARG A 91 -16.91 6.96 9.28
CA ARG A 91 -17.49 5.82 8.54
C ARG A 91 -18.12 6.24 7.20
N GLN A 92 -18.19 7.54 6.96
CA GLN A 92 -18.69 8.13 5.73
C GLN A 92 -17.68 9.18 5.26
N PHE A 93 -17.01 8.88 4.16
CA PHE A 93 -16.14 9.83 3.48
C PHE A 93 -16.92 10.50 2.36
N SER A 94 -16.73 11.81 2.22
CA SER A 94 -17.36 12.55 1.14
C SER A 94 -16.81 12.08 -0.22
N ALA A 95 -17.64 12.13 -1.27
CA ALA A 95 -17.23 11.66 -2.60
C ALA A 95 -15.96 12.38 -3.11
N TRP A 96 -15.81 13.68 -2.82
CA TRP A 96 -14.64 14.46 -3.24
C TRP A 96 -13.35 13.97 -2.54
N GLN A 97 -13.44 13.58 -1.27
CA GLN A 97 -12.30 13.09 -0.48
C GLN A 97 -11.81 11.74 -1.01
N ILE A 98 -12.73 10.85 -1.38
CA ILE A 98 -12.41 9.57 -2.03
C ILE A 98 -11.76 9.82 -3.41
N VAL A 99 -12.27 10.77 -4.19
CA VAL A 99 -11.69 11.16 -5.48
C VAL A 99 -10.27 11.72 -5.29
N ALA A 100 -10.06 12.61 -4.33
CA ALA A 100 -8.75 13.22 -4.07
C ALA A 100 -7.71 12.20 -3.56
N LEU A 101 -8.12 11.28 -2.68
CA LEU A 101 -7.33 10.13 -2.26
C LEU A 101 -6.87 9.33 -3.48
N THR A 102 -7.82 8.96 -4.35
CA THR A 102 -7.55 8.12 -5.52
C THR A 102 -6.57 8.81 -6.48
N ILE A 103 -6.79 10.10 -6.77
CA ILE A 103 -5.90 10.89 -7.64
C ILE A 103 -4.48 10.96 -7.04
N THR A 104 -4.36 11.23 -5.74
CA THR A 104 -3.07 11.31 -5.05
C THR A 104 -2.35 9.97 -5.10
N PHE A 105 -3.07 8.87 -4.87
CA PHE A 105 -2.53 7.51 -4.91
C PHE A 105 -2.00 7.19 -6.31
N LEU A 106 -2.78 7.45 -7.35
CA LEU A 106 -2.38 7.24 -8.75
C LEU A 106 -1.16 8.07 -9.11
N PHE A 107 -1.12 9.35 -8.72
CA PHE A 107 0.00 10.23 -9.02
C PHE A 107 1.30 9.78 -8.33
N ALA A 108 1.26 9.53 -7.02
CA ALA A 108 2.41 9.07 -6.26
C ALA A 108 2.96 7.74 -6.80
N THR A 109 2.06 6.79 -7.06
CA THR A 109 2.41 5.49 -7.64
C THR A 109 2.99 5.64 -9.05
N GLY A 110 2.43 6.54 -9.87
CA GLY A 110 2.92 6.85 -11.21
C GLY A 110 4.33 7.43 -11.20
N VAL A 111 4.63 8.35 -10.28
CA VAL A 111 5.97 8.92 -10.11
C VAL A 111 6.99 7.84 -9.75
N ILE A 112 6.65 6.94 -8.83
CA ILE A 112 7.50 5.80 -8.47
C ILE A 112 7.71 4.90 -9.69
N ALA A 113 6.64 4.61 -10.44
CA ALA A 113 6.68 3.76 -11.61
C ALA A 113 7.52 4.32 -12.76
N LEU A 114 7.54 5.65 -12.94
CA LEU A 114 8.39 6.31 -13.93
C LEU A 114 9.87 6.28 -13.57
N LYS A 115 10.19 6.28 -12.28
CA LYS A 115 11.56 6.41 -11.79
C LYS A 115 12.24 5.05 -11.56
N MET A 116 11.52 3.95 -11.39
CA MET A 116 12.10 2.67 -10.97
C MET A 116 13.23 2.15 -11.89
N ARG A 117 14.29 1.63 -11.27
CA ARG A 117 15.48 1.13 -11.98
C ARG A 117 15.23 -0.17 -12.75
N ARG A 118 14.38 -1.04 -12.22
CA ARG A 118 14.01 -2.33 -12.79
C ARG A 118 12.52 -2.30 -13.14
N PRO A 119 12.12 -1.86 -14.35
CA PRO A 119 10.74 -1.53 -14.64
C PRO A 119 9.77 -2.72 -14.64
N PHE A 120 10.22 -3.92 -14.98
CA PHE A 120 9.36 -5.10 -15.01
C PHE A 120 9.21 -5.69 -13.60
N VAL A 121 10.33 -6.00 -12.95
CA VAL A 121 10.34 -6.60 -11.61
C VAL A 121 9.89 -5.59 -10.56
N GLY A 122 10.23 -4.32 -10.76
CA GLY A 122 9.82 -3.21 -9.91
C GLY A 122 8.32 -2.96 -9.91
N THR A 123 7.60 -3.28 -10.98
CA THR A 123 6.12 -3.25 -11.00
C THR A 123 5.52 -4.25 -10.03
N VAL A 124 6.09 -5.45 -9.94
CA VAL A 124 5.63 -6.47 -8.99
C VAL A 124 5.98 -6.04 -7.56
N ALA A 125 7.18 -5.51 -7.33
CA ALA A 125 7.54 -4.97 -6.02
C ALA A 125 6.67 -3.77 -5.60
N LEU A 126 6.32 -2.90 -6.56
CA LEU A 126 5.43 -1.78 -6.35
C LEU A 126 4.04 -2.26 -5.93
N ALA A 127 3.48 -3.24 -6.65
CA ALA A 127 2.18 -3.84 -6.33
C ALA A 127 2.16 -4.49 -4.94
N VAL A 128 3.18 -5.29 -4.61
CA VAL A 128 3.30 -5.90 -3.27
C VAL A 128 3.38 -4.81 -2.20
N GLY A 129 4.20 -3.78 -2.43
CA GLY A 129 4.34 -2.65 -1.52
C GLY A 129 3.03 -1.91 -1.30
N THR A 130 2.39 -1.42 -2.38
CA THR A 130 1.14 -0.64 -2.28
C THR A 130 0.01 -1.42 -1.64
N GLY A 131 -0.12 -2.71 -1.93
CA GLY A 131 -1.10 -3.58 -1.27
C GLY A 131 -0.83 -3.71 0.23
N VAL A 132 0.39 -4.07 0.62
CA VAL A 132 0.78 -4.23 2.03
C VAL A 132 0.61 -2.92 2.81
N GLY A 133 0.99 -1.79 2.21
CA GLY A 133 0.81 -0.47 2.81
C GLY A 133 -0.66 -0.14 3.04
N ALA A 134 -1.51 -0.35 2.03
CA ALA A 134 -2.95 -0.09 2.10
C ALA A 134 -3.65 -0.98 3.14
N ALA A 135 -3.31 -2.26 3.18
CA ALA A 135 -3.82 -3.18 4.20
C ALA A 135 -3.36 -2.77 5.61
N THR A 136 -2.11 -2.35 5.76
CA THR A 136 -1.58 -1.87 7.05
C THR A 136 -2.32 -0.62 7.52
N ALA A 137 -2.64 0.31 6.63
CA ALA A 137 -3.44 1.49 6.99
C ALA A 137 -4.81 1.10 7.59
N MET A 138 -5.49 0.13 6.98
CA MET A 138 -6.79 -0.36 7.47
C MET A 138 -6.66 -1.14 8.79
N ILE A 139 -5.60 -1.95 8.95
CA ILE A 139 -5.37 -2.67 10.21
C ILE A 139 -5.15 -1.69 11.37
N ILE A 140 -4.41 -0.60 11.15
CA ILE A 140 -4.21 0.43 12.18
C ILE A 140 -5.55 0.97 12.63
N GLU A 141 -6.46 1.29 11.71
CA GLU A 141 -7.81 1.78 12.02
C GLU A 141 -8.63 0.75 12.82
N VAL A 142 -8.69 -0.49 12.32
CA VAL A 142 -9.46 -1.57 12.98
C VAL A 142 -8.90 -1.93 14.35
N SER A 143 -7.61 -1.70 14.61
CA SER A 143 -6.99 -1.98 15.91
C SER A 143 -7.45 -1.04 17.04
N PHE A 144 -8.21 0.02 16.72
CA PHE A 144 -8.88 0.87 17.69
C PHE A 144 -10.32 0.42 18.01
N PHE A 145 -10.82 -0.65 17.37
CA PHE A 145 -12.19 -1.14 17.52
C PHE A 145 -12.23 -2.66 17.72
N ASP A 146 -13.31 -3.15 18.35
CA ASP A 146 -13.57 -4.59 18.45
C ASP A 146 -13.79 -5.17 17.05
N THR A 147 -12.93 -6.12 16.66
CA THR A 147 -12.87 -6.61 15.28
C THR A 147 -14.08 -7.48 14.94
N THR A 148 -14.80 -7.10 13.89
CA THR A 148 -15.84 -7.94 13.28
C THR A 148 -15.33 -8.64 12.02
N SER A 149 -15.96 -9.74 11.61
CA SER A 149 -15.60 -10.45 10.37
C SER A 149 -15.65 -9.57 9.11
N GLN A 150 -16.46 -8.51 9.11
CA GLN A 150 -16.58 -7.56 7.99
C GLN A 150 -15.34 -6.67 7.83
N GLU A 151 -14.71 -6.28 8.93
CA GLU A 151 -13.50 -5.45 8.90
C GLU A 151 -12.30 -6.23 8.34
N GLY A 152 -12.21 -7.52 8.64
CA GLY A 152 -11.24 -8.42 8.01
C GLY A 152 -11.37 -8.48 6.48
N ILE A 153 -12.60 -8.47 5.95
CA ILE A 153 -12.86 -8.39 4.51
C ILE A 153 -12.39 -7.03 3.96
N GLY A 154 -12.63 -5.94 4.68
CA GLY A 154 -12.14 -4.60 4.32
C GLY A 154 -10.62 -4.54 4.20
N ILE A 155 -9.89 -5.12 5.16
CA ILE A 155 -8.42 -5.22 5.13
C ILE A 155 -7.95 -6.02 3.91
N PHE A 156 -8.59 -7.16 3.63
CA PHE A 156 -8.28 -7.98 2.47
C PHE A 156 -8.55 -7.23 1.15
N LEU A 157 -9.67 -6.51 1.04
CA LEU A 157 -9.97 -5.69 -0.12
C LEU A 157 -8.98 -4.53 -0.29
N ALA A 158 -8.47 -3.94 0.80
CA ALA A 158 -7.44 -2.92 0.74
C ALA A 158 -6.09 -3.50 0.26
N LEU A 159 -5.72 -4.71 0.71
CA LEU A 159 -4.55 -5.43 0.21
C LEU A 159 -4.62 -5.64 -1.30
N ILE A 160 -5.74 -6.21 -1.77
CA ILE A 160 -5.95 -6.52 -3.18
C ILE A 160 -6.09 -5.23 -4.00
N GLY A 161 -6.89 -4.27 -3.55
CA GLY A 161 -7.12 -3.00 -4.24
C GLY A 161 -5.84 -2.17 -4.38
N GLY A 162 -5.09 -2.01 -3.29
CA GLY A 162 -3.80 -1.34 -3.31
C GLY A 162 -2.79 -2.07 -4.20
N GLY A 163 -2.79 -3.40 -4.16
CA GLY A 163 -1.93 -4.22 -5.01
C GLY A 163 -2.26 -4.12 -6.50
N LEU A 164 -3.54 -4.21 -6.85
CA LEU A 164 -4.03 -4.06 -8.23
C LEU A 164 -3.77 -2.65 -8.77
N LEU A 165 -3.90 -1.60 -7.96
CA LEU A 165 -3.56 -0.24 -8.36
C LEU A 165 -2.07 -0.12 -8.67
N GLY A 166 -1.21 -0.60 -7.76
CA GLY A 166 0.24 -0.63 -7.97
C GLY A 166 0.63 -1.42 -9.23
N TRP A 167 -0.03 -2.57 -9.45
CA TRP A 167 0.17 -3.40 -10.64
C TRP A 167 -0.34 -2.74 -11.91
N ALA A 168 -1.50 -2.08 -11.90
CA ALA A 168 -2.06 -1.42 -13.08
C ALA A 168 -1.17 -0.24 -13.51
N VAL A 169 -0.84 0.64 -12.57
CA VAL A 169 0.00 1.82 -12.85
C VAL A 169 1.43 1.39 -13.23
N GLY A 170 2.03 0.50 -12.45
CA GLY A 170 3.34 -0.07 -12.76
C GLY A 170 3.31 -0.91 -14.04
N GLY A 171 2.20 -1.57 -14.37
CA GLY A 171 2.06 -2.40 -15.56
C GLY A 171 2.07 -1.56 -16.82
N ILE A 172 1.25 -0.50 -16.84
CA ILE A 172 1.16 0.44 -17.96
C ILE A 172 2.51 1.12 -18.23
N ILE A 173 3.26 1.48 -17.19
CA ILE A 173 4.51 2.25 -17.31
C ILE A 173 5.74 1.34 -17.38
N GLY A 174 5.84 0.42 -16.44
CA GLY A 174 7.02 -0.39 -16.15
C GLY A 174 7.22 -1.55 -17.13
N ILE A 175 6.16 -2.27 -17.53
CA ILE A 175 6.30 -3.43 -18.43
C ILE A 175 6.88 -3.02 -19.79
N PRO A 176 6.34 -1.99 -20.50
CA PRO A 176 6.91 -1.57 -21.79
C PRO A 176 8.37 -1.12 -21.68
N ARG A 177 8.71 -0.42 -20.58
CA ARG A 177 10.09 0.04 -20.32
C ARG A 177 11.04 -1.13 -20.06
N GLY A 178 10.59 -2.14 -19.31
CA GLY A 178 11.36 -3.34 -19.00
C GLY A 178 11.63 -4.17 -20.24
N VAL A 179 10.62 -4.37 -21.10
CA VAL A 179 10.77 -5.08 -22.38
C VAL A 179 11.76 -4.36 -23.29
N ARG A 180 11.65 -3.03 -23.43
CA ARG A 180 12.60 -2.23 -24.22
C ARG A 180 14.03 -2.34 -23.71
N ALA A 181 14.23 -2.32 -22.39
CA ALA A 181 15.56 -2.47 -21.78
C ALA A 181 16.17 -3.85 -22.06
N GLY A 182 15.39 -4.93 -21.94
CA GLY A 182 15.84 -6.29 -22.23
C GLY A 182 16.19 -6.49 -23.70
N LEU A 183 15.36 -6.00 -24.63
CA LEU A 183 15.64 -6.08 -26.07
C LEU A 183 16.93 -5.33 -26.44
N SER A 184 17.15 -4.14 -25.87
CA SER A 184 18.37 -3.35 -26.14
C SER A 184 19.65 -4.05 -25.68
N ARG A 185 19.62 -4.75 -24.53
CA ARG A 185 20.77 -5.55 -24.07
C ARG A 185 21.04 -6.76 -24.97
N LYS A 186 19.99 -7.49 -25.35
CA LYS A 186 20.13 -8.67 -26.21
C LYS A 186 20.76 -8.34 -27.56
N ASN A 187 20.41 -7.20 -28.14
CA ASN A 187 21.01 -6.76 -29.40
C ASN A 187 22.50 -6.42 -29.23
N ARG A 188 22.87 -5.73 -28.15
CA ARG A 188 24.29 -5.41 -27.88
C ARG A 188 25.19 -6.63 -27.68
N ASN A 189 24.65 -7.73 -27.13
CA ASN A 189 25.43 -8.95 -26.90
C ASN A 189 25.58 -9.84 -28.15
N ARG A 190 24.99 -9.45 -29.29
CA ARG A 190 25.08 -10.18 -30.57
C ARG A 190 26.07 -9.54 -31.56
N ASP A 191 26.47 -8.30 -31.30
CA ASP A 191 27.49 -7.56 -32.05
C ASP A 191 28.86 -7.74 -31.38
#